data_AF-A0A0G0KCQ4-F1
#
_entry.id   AF-A0A0G0KCQ4-F1
#
_cell.length_a   1.000
_cell.length_b   1.000
_cell.length_c   1.000
_cell.angle_alpha   90.00
_cell.angle_beta   90.00
_cell.angle_gamma   90.00
#
_symmetry.space_group_name_H-M   'P 1'
#
loop_
_entity.id
_entity.type
_entity.pdbx_description
1 polymer ?
#
loop_
_entity_poly.entity_id
_entity_poly.type
_entity_poly.pdbx_seq_one_letter_code
_entity_poly.pdbx_strand_id
1 'polypeptide(L)'
;IKSGGKKAYEEARKGKVLKVEPRKVIIYSIKLLEYEYPLLKIESKVSSGTYIRALARDIGRKLGCGAYLSNLRRIKIGEYKVENSVKLDELTEDNLDRKFNVL
;
A
#
# COMPACT_ATOMS: atom_id res chain seq x y z
N ILE A 1 -8.40 -6.23 -6.55
CA ILE A 1 -8.85 -6.15 -7.96
C ILE A 1 -9.84 -7.27 -8.20
N LYS A 2 -10.96 -6.99 -8.88
CA LYS A 2 -11.82 -8.04 -9.44
C LYS A 2 -11.42 -8.24 -10.91
N SER A 3 -11.40 -9.49 -11.39
CA SER A 3 -11.24 -9.83 -12.80
C SER A 3 -12.39 -10.76 -13.17
N GLY A 4 -13.17 -10.42 -14.20
CA GLY A 4 -14.34 -11.21 -14.62
C GLY A 4 -15.37 -11.48 -13.51
N GLY A 5 -15.61 -10.51 -12.62
CA GLY A 5 -16.57 -10.64 -11.51
C GLY A 5 -16.04 -11.33 -10.24
N LYS A 6 -14.88 -12.01 -10.30
CA LYS A 6 -14.28 -12.71 -9.14
C LYS A 6 -13.13 -11.92 -8.54
N LYS A 7 -12.90 -12.04 -7.22
CA LYS A 7 -11.77 -11.38 -6.55
C LYS A 7 -10.47 -12.04 -7.02
N ALA A 8 -9.53 -11.25 -7.52
CA ALA A 8 -8.30 -11.76 -8.12
C ALA A 8 -7.43 -12.60 -7.15
N TYR A 9 -7.53 -12.40 -5.83
CA TYR A 9 -6.75 -13.23 -4.91
C TYR A 9 -7.27 -14.68 -4.83
N GLU A 10 -8.57 -14.91 -5.11
CA GLU A 10 -9.20 -16.23 -4.96
C GLU A 10 -8.73 -17.19 -6.04
N GLU A 11 -8.62 -16.73 -7.29
CA GLU A 11 -8.08 -17.56 -8.37
C GLU A 11 -6.56 -17.72 -8.27
N ALA A 12 -5.84 -16.70 -7.76
CA ALA A 12 -4.40 -16.82 -7.50
C ALA A 12 -4.08 -17.93 -6.48
N ARG A 13 -4.91 -18.07 -5.43
CA ARG A 13 -4.79 -19.19 -4.46
C ARG A 13 -5.05 -20.57 -5.06
N LYS A 14 -5.74 -20.65 -6.20
CA LYS A 14 -5.98 -21.89 -6.96
C LYS A 14 -4.86 -22.18 -7.96
N GLY A 15 -3.72 -21.49 -7.86
CA GLY A 15 -2.58 -21.64 -8.77
C GLY A 15 -2.78 -21.02 -10.16
N LYS A 16 -3.90 -20.33 -10.41
CA LYS A 16 -4.13 -19.68 -11.71
C LYS A 16 -3.44 -18.32 -11.74
N VAL A 17 -2.54 -18.15 -12.69
CA VAL A 17 -1.92 -16.85 -12.97
C VAL A 17 -2.95 -15.93 -13.58
N LEU A 18 -3.45 -14.99 -12.79
CA LEU A 18 -4.33 -13.94 -13.30
C LEU A 18 -3.49 -12.90 -14.04
N LYS A 19 -3.78 -12.74 -15.34
CA LYS A 19 -3.29 -11.63 -16.14
C LYS A 19 -3.99 -10.36 -15.65
N VAL A 20 -3.29 -9.57 -14.83
CA VAL A 20 -3.78 -8.28 -14.37
C VAL A 20 -3.21 -7.23 -15.32
N GLU A 21 -4.11 -6.52 -16.01
CA GLU A 21 -3.71 -5.43 -16.89
C GLU A 21 -2.92 -4.35 -16.11
N PRO A 22 -1.76 -3.91 -16.63
CA PRO A 22 -0.99 -2.83 -16.02
C PRO A 22 -1.84 -1.57 -15.87
N ARG A 23 -1.74 -0.91 -14.72
CA ARG A 23 -2.39 0.38 -14.49
C ARG A 23 -1.33 1.46 -14.39
N LYS A 24 -1.54 2.57 -15.10
CA LYS A 24 -0.71 3.76 -14.93
C LYS A 24 -0.90 4.30 -13.51
N VAL A 25 0.22 4.57 -12.85
CA VAL A 25 0.29 5.16 -11.52
C VAL A 25 1.35 6.24 -11.54
N ILE A 26 1.28 7.18 -10.59
CA ILE A 26 2.26 8.25 -10.45
C ILE A 26 2.97 8.07 -9.12
N ILE A 27 4.30 8.01 -9.15
CA ILE A 27 5.15 8.16 -7.97
C ILE A 27 5.51 9.65 -7.90
N TYR A 28 4.84 10.40 -7.03
CA TYR A 28 5.10 11.84 -6.86
C TYR A 28 6.44 12.11 -6.18
N SER A 29 6.83 11.25 -5.25
CA SER A 29 8.15 11.28 -4.63
C SER A 29 8.51 9.91 -4.05
N ILE A 30 9.82 9.65 -3.96
CA ILE A 30 10.39 8.50 -3.27
C ILE A 30 11.66 8.98 -2.56
N LYS A 31 11.80 8.62 -1.28
CA LYS A 31 12.95 8.95 -0.45
C LYS A 31 13.51 7.68 0.17
N LEU A 32 14.83 7.55 0.12
CA LEU A 32 15.54 6.56 0.92
C LEU A 32 15.62 7.07 2.37
N LEU A 33 15.11 6.28 3.31
CA LEU A 33 15.18 6.61 4.73
C LEU A 33 16.34 5.89 5.42
N GLU A 34 16.54 4.62 5.07
CA GLU A 34 17.51 3.74 5.72
C GLU A 34 17.85 2.59 4.79
N TYR A 35 19.09 2.14 4.84
CA TYR A 35 19.55 0.96 4.11
C TYR A 35 20.60 0.21 4.93
N GLU A 36 20.27 -1.02 5.29
CA GLU A 36 21.15 -1.96 5.95
C GLU A 36 20.85 -3.33 5.36
N TYR A 37 21.72 -3.83 4.47
CA TYR A 37 21.44 -5.06 3.72
C TYR A 37 21.04 -6.21 4.67
N PRO A 38 19.92 -6.93 4.39
CA PRO A 38 19.10 -6.88 3.17
C PRO A 38 17.87 -5.95 3.24
N LEU A 39 17.81 -5.04 4.22
CA LEU A 39 16.69 -4.15 4.48
C LEU A 39 16.85 -2.79 3.81
N LEU A 40 15.81 -2.40 3.06
CA LEU A 40 15.68 -1.10 2.42
C LEU A 40 14.39 -0.42 2.91
N LYS A 41 14.50 0.75 3.52
CA LYS A 41 13.37 1.53 4.01
C LYS A 41 13.19 2.78 3.17
N ILE A 42 12.00 2.92 2.60
CA ILE A 42 11.64 4.08 1.77
C ILE A 42 10.36 4.75 2.26
N GLU A 43 10.26 6.04 2.02
CA GLU A 43 9.00 6.80 2.06
C GLU A 43 8.61 7.15 0.63
N SER A 44 7.34 6.95 0.27
CA SER A 44 6.85 7.28 -1.07
C SER A 44 5.50 8.00 -1.03
N LYS A 45 5.36 9.06 -1.83
CA LYS A 45 4.07 9.69 -2.14
C LYS A 45 3.61 9.20 -3.50
N VAL A 46 2.42 8.62 -3.58
CA VAL A 46 1.93 7.92 -4.77
C VAL A 46 0.49 8.27 -5.09
N SER A 47 0.07 8.09 -6.35
CA SER A 47 -1.33 8.21 -6.75
C SER A 47 -2.19 7.09 -6.17
N SER A 48 -3.51 7.28 -6.17
CA SER A 48 -4.46 6.23 -5.80
C SER A 48 -4.28 4.99 -6.69
N GLY A 49 -4.57 3.81 -6.12
CA GLY A 49 -4.43 2.53 -6.83
C GLY A 49 -3.00 1.99 -6.95
N THR A 50 -1.99 2.69 -6.42
CA THR A 50 -0.60 2.20 -6.42
C THR A 50 -0.43 1.01 -5.48
N TYR A 51 0.14 -0.08 -6.00
CA TYR A 51 0.49 -1.26 -5.22
C TYR A 51 1.94 -1.15 -4.75
N ILE A 52 2.16 -0.77 -3.50
CA ILE A 52 3.52 -0.65 -2.91
C ILE A 52 4.30 -1.97 -2.99
N ARG A 53 3.60 -3.12 -2.92
CA ARG A 53 4.21 -4.44 -3.16
C ARG A 53 4.78 -4.60 -4.57
N ALA A 54 4.10 -4.06 -5.58
CA ALA A 54 4.60 -4.08 -6.96
C ALA A 54 5.81 -3.15 -7.09
N LEU A 55 5.76 -1.96 -6.49
CA LEU A 55 6.91 -1.04 -6.45
C LEU A 55 8.15 -1.70 -5.83
N ALA A 56 8.01 -2.38 -4.68
CA ALA A 56 9.12 -3.10 -4.05
C ALA A 56 9.72 -4.16 -5.00
N ARG A 57 8.87 -5.00 -5.61
CA ARG A 57 9.30 -5.99 -6.61
C ARG A 57 10.04 -5.34 -7.77
N ASP A 58 9.52 -4.23 -8.30
CA ASP A 58 10.08 -3.57 -9.48
C ASP A 58 11.43 -2.90 -9.16
N ILE A 59 11.59 -2.32 -7.95
CA ILE A 59 12.88 -1.85 -7.44
C ILE A 59 13.87 -3.01 -7.35
N GLY A 60 13.50 -4.12 -6.70
CA GLY A 60 14.37 -5.29 -6.57
C GLY A 60 14.76 -5.91 -7.92
N ARG A 61 13.83 -5.94 -8.89
CA ARG A 61 14.12 -6.35 -10.27
C ARG A 61 15.12 -5.43 -10.93
N LYS A 62 14.98 -4.11 -10.76
CA LYS A 62 15.90 -3.12 -11.33
C LYS A 62 17.30 -3.20 -10.72
N LEU A 63 17.39 -3.58 -9.44
CA LEU A 63 18.65 -3.82 -8.73
C LEU A 63 19.27 -5.21 -9.00
N GLY A 64 18.54 -6.13 -9.63
CA GLY A 64 19.04 -7.46 -9.99
C GLY A 64 19.06 -8.49 -8.85
N CYS A 65 18.65 -8.13 -7.63
CA CYS A 65 18.60 -9.04 -6.48
C CYS A 65 17.20 -9.55 -6.13
N GLY A 66 16.16 -8.93 -6.71
CA GLY A 66 14.78 -9.14 -6.27
C GLY A 66 14.48 -8.45 -4.94
N ALA A 67 13.21 -8.19 -4.67
CA ALA A 67 12.75 -7.63 -3.41
C ALA A 67 11.26 -7.92 -3.22
N TYR A 68 10.83 -7.92 -1.96
CA TYR A 68 9.43 -7.99 -1.58
C TYR A 68 9.18 -7.05 -0.41
N LEU A 69 7.92 -6.71 -0.17
CA LEU A 69 7.54 -5.83 0.92
C LEU A 69 7.41 -6.64 2.22
N SER A 70 8.26 -6.35 3.20
CA SER A 70 8.23 -6.99 4.53
C SER A 70 7.40 -6.19 5.55
N ASN A 71 7.39 -4.86 5.45
CA ASN A 71 6.60 -3.97 6.32
C ASN A 71 5.99 -2.82 5.51
N LEU A 72 4.80 -2.36 5.91
CA LEU A 72 4.15 -1.20 5.31
C LEU A 72 3.37 -0.43 6.37
N ARG A 73 3.69 0.86 6.52
CA ARG A 73 2.88 1.80 7.30
C ARG A 73 2.41 2.93 6.40
N ARG A 74 1.09 3.11 6.30
CA ARG A 74 0.50 4.24 5.60
C ARG A 74 0.36 5.41 6.58
N ILE A 75 1.12 6.47 6.35
CA ILE A 75 1.19 7.63 7.26
C ILE A 75 0.25 8.78 6.89
N LYS A 76 -0.25 8.84 5.64
CA LYS A 76 -1.12 9.93 5.17
C LYS A 76 -2.07 9.47 4.05
N ILE A 77 -3.29 10.00 4.02
CA ILE A 77 -4.28 9.87 2.94
C ILE A 77 -4.91 11.24 2.70
N GLY A 78 -4.69 11.86 1.54
CA GLY A 78 -5.18 13.23 1.31
C GLY A 78 -4.67 14.14 2.43
N GLU A 79 -5.55 14.83 3.14
CA GLU A 79 -5.21 15.68 4.30
C GLU A 79 -5.10 14.92 5.63
N TYR A 80 -5.56 13.67 5.69
CA TYR A 80 -5.59 12.87 6.92
C TYR A 80 -4.23 12.26 7.21
N LYS A 81 -3.67 12.57 8.38
CA LYS A 81 -2.39 12.07 8.89
C LYS A 81 -2.61 10.97 9.93
N VAL A 82 -1.74 9.97 9.96
CA VAL A 82 -1.81 8.87 10.94
C VAL A 82 -1.56 9.35 12.36
N GLU A 83 -0.81 10.44 12.54
CA GLU A 83 -0.59 11.06 13.85
C GLU A 83 -1.88 11.61 14.46
N ASN A 84 -2.89 11.90 13.62
CA ASN A 84 -4.21 12.33 14.05
C ASN A 84 -5.21 11.17 14.11
N SER A 85 -4.76 9.93 13.92
CA SER A 85 -5.63 8.75 13.99
C SER A 85 -5.76 8.24 15.42
N VAL A 86 -6.95 7.73 15.74
CA VAL A 86 -7.23 7.06 17.01
C VAL A 86 -6.96 5.57 16.85
N LYS A 87 -6.28 4.94 17.80
CA LYS A 87 -6.12 3.49 17.79
C LYS A 87 -7.46 2.83 18.12
N LEU A 88 -7.70 1.65 17.55
CA LEU A 88 -9.00 0.99 17.66
C LEU A 88 -9.37 0.64 19.10
N ASP A 89 -8.39 0.26 19.91
CA ASP A 89 -8.50 -0.06 21.35
C ASP A 89 -8.70 1.18 22.23
N GLU A 90 -8.35 2.37 21.73
CA GLU A 90 -8.52 3.65 22.40
C GLU A 90 -9.76 4.41 21.89
N LEU A 91 -10.55 3.81 20.99
CA LEU A 91 -11.71 4.44 20.39
C LEU A 91 -12.87 4.52 21.39
N THR A 92 -13.39 5.74 21.59
CA THR A 92 -14.54 6.03 22.45
C THR A 92 -15.56 6.88 21.71
N GLU A 93 -16.76 7.04 22.27
CA GLU A 93 -17.78 7.93 21.68
C GLU A 93 -17.34 9.40 21.66
N ASP A 94 -16.49 9.81 22.61
CA ASP A 94 -16.02 11.18 22.77
C ASP A 94 -14.95 11.57 21.73
N ASN A 95 -14.13 10.60 21.31
CA ASN A 95 -13.06 10.82 20.33
C ASN A 95 -13.44 10.36 18.90
N LEU A 96 -14.70 9.95 18.71
CA LEU A 96 -15.26 9.64 17.40
C LEU A 96 -15.63 10.93 16.66
N ASP A 97 -14.92 11.22 15.56
CA ASP A 97 -15.32 12.31 14.66
C ASP A 97 -16.64 11.94 13.96
N ARG A 98 -17.74 12.54 14.44
CA ARG A 98 -19.11 12.31 13.92
C ARG A 98 -19.35 12.91 12.53
N LYS A 99 -18.35 13.54 11.90
CA LYS A 99 -18.44 14.02 10.50
C LYS A 99 -18.61 12.89 9.46
N PHE A 100 -18.54 11.62 9.87
CA PHE A 100 -18.83 10.45 9.04
C PHE A 100 -20.25 9.89 9.24
N ASN A 101 -21.26 10.73 9.49
CA ASN A 101 -22.66 10.33 9.31
C ASN A 101 -22.95 10.13 7.80
N VAL A 102 -22.58 8.96 7.30
CA VAL A 102 -23.02 8.46 6.00
C VAL A 102 -24.37 7.78 6.23
N LEU A 103 -25.45 8.49 5.89
CA LEU A 103 -26.68 7.86 5.40
C LEU A 103 -26.51 7.59 3.90
#